data_AF-A0A2S5LUG4-F1
#
_entry.id   AF-A0A2S5LUG4-F1
#
_cell.length_a   1.000
_cell.length_b   1.000
_cell.length_c   1.000
_cell.angle_alpha   90.00
_cell.angle_beta   90.00
_cell.angle_gamma   90.00
#
_symmetry.space_group_name_H-M   'P 1'
#
loop_
_entity.id
_entity.type
_entity.pdbx_description
1 polymer ?
#
loop_
_entity_poly.entity_id
_entity_poly.type
_entity_poly.pdbx_seq_one_letter_code
_entity_poly.pdbx_strand_id
1 'polypeptide(L)'
;MKLQHFNIYKKLLRLDSRIILISELCESVDDEIFIDSIAQKVISKYGCDIHTTDDLILRDKLLIEDLKSTDNYLIFLASNRSEQDINDSYWDSELELEDLIFLGWTINSSSDGEGDDAATDGIFPVIFNDLLADETQMLKIIDEGSLNEWGLIKDELICNKYLETNKSEVKHFIVKKDGTHQELITDWYALGVYCDKYTYDKLRALKITQQYNNLTHHSSGTPNGAP
;
A
#
# COMPACT_ATOMS: atom_id res chain seq x y z
N MET A 1 10.23 -11.50 9.61
CA MET A 1 9.17 -10.48 9.53
C MET A 1 7.92 -11.00 10.20
N LYS A 2 7.09 -10.09 10.72
CA LYS A 2 5.79 -10.39 11.31
C LYS A 2 4.73 -9.50 10.65
N LEU A 3 3.52 -10.04 10.50
CA LEU A 3 2.38 -9.27 10.02
C LEU A 3 2.05 -8.13 11.00
N GLN A 4 1.83 -6.95 10.47
CA GLN A 4 1.41 -5.79 11.24
C GLN A 4 -0.09 -5.56 11.11
N HIS A 5 -0.58 -5.41 9.88
CA HIS A 5 -1.98 -5.19 9.56
C HIS A 5 -2.21 -5.54 8.09
N PHE A 6 -3.45 -5.45 7.65
CA PHE A 6 -3.80 -5.51 6.25
C PHE A 6 -4.91 -4.51 5.94
N ASN A 7 -4.97 -4.10 4.67
CA ASN A 7 -6.00 -3.21 4.14
C ASN A 7 -6.82 -3.97 3.11
N ILE A 8 -8.10 -3.62 2.99
CA ILE A 8 -8.97 -4.09 1.91
C ILE A 8 -9.27 -2.89 1.01
N TYR A 9 -8.81 -2.94 -0.23
CA TYR A 9 -9.09 -1.90 -1.20
C TYR A 9 -10.19 -2.34 -2.17
N LYS A 10 -11.10 -1.43 -2.52
CA LYS A 10 -12.08 -1.61 -3.62
C LYS A 10 -11.57 -1.05 -4.95
N LYS A 11 -10.58 -0.16 -4.93
CA LYS A 11 -9.99 0.42 -6.13
C LYS A 11 -8.50 0.66 -5.95
N LEU A 12 -7.75 0.41 -7.02
CA LEU A 12 -6.31 0.62 -7.08
C LEU A 12 -5.99 1.64 -8.19
N LEU A 13 -5.02 2.52 -7.95
CA LEU A 13 -4.54 3.42 -8.98
C LEU A 13 -3.83 2.63 -10.09
N ARG A 14 -4.13 3.01 -11.33
CA ARG A 14 -3.48 2.47 -12.53
C ARG A 14 -2.75 3.59 -13.23
N LEU A 15 -1.44 3.41 -13.41
CA LEU A 15 -0.60 4.37 -14.11
C LEU A 15 0.16 3.65 -15.21
N ASP A 16 -0.07 4.05 -16.47
CA ASP A 16 0.52 3.49 -17.68
C ASP A 16 0.37 1.97 -17.87
N SER A 17 1.31 1.20 -17.32
CA SER A 17 1.33 -0.28 -17.37
C SER A 17 1.51 -0.91 -15.99
N ARG A 18 1.48 -0.09 -14.94
CA ARG A 18 1.66 -0.47 -13.54
C ARG A 18 0.33 -0.32 -12.79
N ILE A 19 0.18 -1.15 -11.77
CA ILE A 19 -0.80 -0.96 -10.71
C ILE A 19 -0.02 -0.38 -9.54
N ILE A 20 -0.46 0.72 -8.95
CA ILE A 20 0.27 1.39 -7.88
C ILE A 20 -0.32 0.96 -6.54
N LEU A 21 0.46 0.23 -5.73
CA LEU A 21 0.07 -0.24 -4.39
C LEU A 21 0.68 0.64 -3.30
N ILE A 22 0.47 1.95 -3.42
CA ILE A 22 0.76 2.93 -2.36
C ILE A 22 -0.56 3.23 -1.67
N SER A 23 -0.61 3.12 -0.35
CA SER A 23 -1.86 3.08 0.43
C SER A 23 -2.72 4.33 0.19
N GLU A 24 -2.09 5.51 0.14
CA GLU A 24 -2.77 6.81 -0.05
C GLU A 24 -3.41 6.97 -1.42
N LEU A 25 -3.07 6.10 -2.38
CA LEU A 25 -3.62 6.09 -3.74
C LEU A 25 -4.62 4.96 -3.96
N CYS A 26 -4.86 4.14 -2.95
CA CYS A 26 -5.83 3.06 -2.98
C CYS A 26 -7.12 3.51 -2.29
N GLU A 27 -8.26 3.05 -2.79
CA GLU A 27 -9.55 3.39 -2.21
C GLU A 27 -10.03 2.24 -1.33
N SER A 28 -10.19 2.51 -0.05
CA SER A 28 -10.70 1.56 0.95
C SER A 28 -12.22 1.48 0.93
N VAL A 29 -12.77 0.44 1.55
CA VAL A 29 -14.21 0.24 1.67
C VAL A 29 -14.71 0.92 2.95
N ASP A 30 -15.66 1.83 2.77
CA ASP A 30 -16.32 2.64 3.79
C ASP A 30 -17.84 2.39 3.81
N ASP A 31 -18.29 1.30 3.18
CA ASP A 31 -19.69 0.88 3.12
C ASP A 31 -20.07 0.09 4.38
N GLU A 32 -21.08 0.57 5.12
CA GLU A 32 -21.55 -0.05 6.37
C GLU A 32 -21.96 -1.52 6.18
N ILE A 33 -22.63 -1.86 5.06
CA ILE A 33 -23.07 -3.23 4.79
C ILE A 33 -21.87 -4.17 4.62
N PHE A 34 -20.85 -3.72 3.89
CA PHE A 34 -19.61 -4.47 3.73
C PHE A 34 -18.87 -4.62 5.06
N ILE A 35 -18.72 -3.53 5.82
CA ILE A 35 -18.03 -3.53 7.12
C ILE A 35 -18.71 -4.50 8.09
N ASP A 36 -20.04 -4.44 8.20
CA ASP A 36 -20.82 -5.36 9.03
C ASP A 36 -20.61 -6.82 8.63
N SER A 37 -20.45 -7.09 7.32
CA SER A 37 -20.25 -8.44 6.80
C SER A 37 -18.91 -9.06 7.21
N ILE A 38 -17.89 -8.24 7.47
CA ILE A 38 -16.54 -8.68 7.84
C ILE A 38 -16.23 -8.53 9.34
N ALA A 39 -17.02 -7.75 10.08
CA ALA A 39 -16.72 -7.30 11.45
C ALA A 39 -16.41 -8.43 12.47
N GLN A 40 -16.91 -9.65 12.26
CA GLN A 40 -16.61 -10.80 13.13
C GLN A 40 -15.26 -11.46 12.83
N LYS A 41 -14.67 -11.20 11.66
CA LYS A 41 -13.43 -11.82 11.17
C LYS A 41 -12.21 -10.91 11.27
N VAL A 42 -12.41 -9.65 11.63
CA VAL A 42 -11.36 -8.63 11.72
C VAL A 42 -11.52 -7.79 12.99
N ILE A 43 -10.45 -7.13 13.38
CA ILE A 43 -10.47 -6.01 14.33
C ILE A 43 -9.65 -4.86 13.76
N SER A 44 -9.91 -3.63 14.19
CA SER A 44 -8.96 -2.54 13.95
C SER A 44 -7.65 -2.81 14.70
N LYS A 45 -6.53 -2.54 14.05
CA LYS A 45 -5.18 -2.47 14.64
C LYS A 45 -5.12 -1.52 15.84
N TYR A 46 -5.96 -0.48 15.85
CA TYR A 46 -6.04 0.50 16.95
C TYR A 46 -7.00 0.07 18.07
N GLY A 47 -7.64 -1.09 17.96
CA GLY A 47 -8.57 -1.61 18.97
C GLY A 47 -9.90 -0.84 19.07
N CYS A 48 -10.21 0.00 18.08
CA CYS A 48 -11.48 0.71 17.96
C CYS A 48 -12.48 -0.02 17.04
N ASP A 49 -13.72 0.47 17.01
CA ASP A 49 -14.73 0.02 16.05
C ASP A 49 -14.26 0.29 14.62
N ILE A 50 -14.62 -0.62 13.72
CA ILE A 50 -14.21 -0.56 12.32
C ILE A 50 -15.20 0.34 11.56
N HIS A 51 -14.66 1.38 10.93
CA HIS A 51 -15.43 2.31 10.08
C HIS A 51 -14.88 2.40 8.66
N THR A 52 -13.67 1.88 8.43
CA THR A 52 -13.03 1.72 7.13
C THR A 52 -12.30 0.39 7.11
N THR A 53 -11.90 -0.07 5.94
CA THR A 53 -11.14 -1.31 5.79
C THR A 53 -9.62 -1.10 5.75
N ASP A 54 -9.14 -0.09 6.47
CA ASP A 54 -7.72 0.18 6.68
C ASP A 54 -7.28 -0.32 8.05
N ASP A 55 -5.98 -0.65 8.17
CA ASP A 55 -5.33 -1.02 9.41
C ASP A 55 -6.09 -2.13 10.14
N LEU A 56 -6.44 -3.21 9.43
CA LEU A 56 -7.16 -4.36 10.00
C LEU A 56 -6.21 -5.45 10.47
N ILE A 57 -6.63 -6.21 11.48
CA ILE A 57 -6.01 -7.47 11.93
C ILE A 57 -6.95 -8.61 11.60
N LEU A 58 -6.43 -9.64 10.93
CA LEU A 58 -7.24 -10.79 10.52
C LEU A 58 -7.38 -11.78 11.68
N ARG A 59 -8.60 -11.98 12.18
CA ARG A 59 -8.91 -12.92 13.28
C ARG A 59 -9.41 -14.27 12.81
N ASP A 60 -9.97 -14.32 11.60
CA ASP A 60 -10.47 -15.53 10.96
C ASP A 60 -10.06 -15.51 9.48
N LYS A 61 -9.13 -16.40 9.11
CA LYS A 61 -8.59 -16.48 7.75
C LYS A 61 -9.63 -16.87 6.70
N LEU A 62 -10.80 -17.40 7.11
CA LEU A 62 -11.90 -17.67 6.19
C LEU A 62 -12.38 -16.41 5.44
N LEU A 63 -12.09 -15.21 5.96
CA LEU A 63 -12.37 -13.97 5.23
C LEU A 63 -11.71 -13.95 3.84
N ILE A 64 -10.49 -14.51 3.70
CA ILE A 64 -9.79 -14.59 2.42
C ILE A 64 -10.63 -15.41 1.41
N GLU A 65 -11.23 -16.52 1.88
CA GLU A 65 -12.09 -17.37 1.06
C GLU A 65 -13.44 -16.72 0.77
N ASP A 66 -14.00 -15.96 1.71
CA ASP A 66 -15.26 -15.24 1.52
C ASP A 66 -15.12 -14.12 0.47
N LEU A 67 -13.97 -13.42 0.48
CA LEU A 67 -13.71 -12.29 -0.39
C LEU A 67 -13.11 -12.68 -1.75
N LYS A 68 -12.84 -13.97 -2.01
CA LYS A 68 -12.17 -14.42 -3.25
C LYS A 68 -12.88 -14.00 -4.52
N SER A 69 -14.22 -13.98 -4.52
CA SER A 69 -15.04 -13.61 -5.68
C SER A 69 -15.48 -12.15 -5.69
N THR A 70 -15.07 -11.37 -4.68
CA THR A 70 -15.35 -9.93 -4.62
C THR A 70 -14.29 -9.14 -5.40
N ASP A 71 -14.63 -7.96 -5.90
CA ASP A 71 -13.68 -7.03 -6.53
C ASP A 71 -12.93 -6.19 -5.47
N ASN A 72 -12.43 -6.89 -4.46
CA ASN A 72 -11.62 -6.31 -3.39
C ASN A 72 -10.22 -6.92 -3.39
N TYR A 73 -9.24 -6.16 -2.90
CA TYR A 73 -7.83 -6.51 -2.87
C TYR A 73 -7.34 -6.49 -1.42
N LEU A 74 -6.91 -7.63 -0.89
CA LEU A 74 -6.38 -7.74 0.46
C LEU A 74 -4.86 -7.57 0.40
N ILE A 75 -4.37 -6.46 0.96
CA ILE A 75 -2.95 -6.10 0.97
C ILE A 75 -2.44 -6.15 2.40
N PHE A 76 -1.51 -7.06 2.67
CA PHE A 76 -0.93 -7.32 3.99
C PHE A 76 0.42 -6.62 4.12
N LEU A 77 0.67 -6.06 5.30
CA LEU A 77 1.89 -5.32 5.62
C LEU A 77 2.63 -6.08 6.72
N ALA A 78 3.93 -6.29 6.54
CA ALA A 78 4.77 -6.97 7.50
C ALA A 78 6.09 -6.22 7.76
N SER A 79 6.62 -6.33 8.97
CA SER A 79 7.88 -5.69 9.36
C SER A 79 8.79 -6.60 10.19
N ASN A 80 10.06 -6.25 10.33
CA ASN A 80 10.98 -6.85 11.30
C ASN A 80 11.05 -6.07 12.62
N ARG A 81 10.31 -4.97 12.77
CA ARG A 81 10.30 -4.15 13.99
C ARG A 81 9.77 -4.96 15.18
N SER A 82 10.49 -4.89 16.31
CA SER A 82 10.25 -5.74 17.49
C SER A 82 9.28 -5.16 18.51
N GLU A 83 8.82 -3.91 18.36
CA GLU A 83 8.06 -3.21 19.41
C GLU A 83 6.63 -2.87 18.99
N GLN A 84 5.70 -3.24 19.90
CA GLN A 84 4.51 -2.52 20.40
C GLN A 84 3.58 -2.00 19.29
N ASP A 85 2.52 -2.67 18.85
CA ASP A 85 1.24 -2.69 19.58
C ASP A 85 0.26 -3.77 19.10
N ILE A 86 0.66 -4.60 18.13
CA ILE A 86 -0.18 -5.69 17.66
C ILE A 86 0.21 -6.94 18.42
N ASN A 87 -0.60 -7.30 19.42
CA ASN A 87 -0.46 -8.58 20.10
C ASN A 87 -0.61 -9.69 19.05
N ASP A 88 0.45 -10.44 18.79
CA ASP A 88 0.46 -11.59 17.86
C ASP A 88 -0.73 -12.53 18.11
N SER A 89 -1.28 -12.56 19.34
CA SER A 89 -2.47 -13.35 19.67
C SER A 89 -3.79 -12.89 19.01
N TYR A 90 -3.82 -11.71 18.40
CA TYR A 90 -5.01 -11.24 17.69
C TYR A 90 -5.09 -11.75 16.26
N TRP A 91 -3.96 -12.08 15.65
CA TRP A 91 -3.94 -12.72 14.35
C TRP A 91 -4.51 -14.14 14.43
N ASP A 92 -5.19 -14.56 13.37
CA ASP A 92 -5.51 -15.96 13.16
C ASP A 92 -4.21 -16.78 13.19
N SER A 93 -4.14 -17.72 14.14
CA SER A 93 -2.94 -18.53 14.37
C SER A 93 -2.59 -19.46 13.21
N GLU A 94 -3.51 -19.68 12.28
CA GLU A 94 -3.30 -20.49 11.08
C GLU A 94 -2.97 -19.67 9.83
N LEU A 95 -2.76 -18.36 9.96
CA LEU A 95 -2.24 -17.50 8.89
C LEU A 95 -0.72 -17.37 9.04
N GLU A 96 0.02 -17.94 8.10
CA GLU A 96 1.48 -17.80 8.04
C GLU A 96 1.87 -16.80 6.93
N LEU A 97 2.98 -16.07 7.11
CA LEU A 97 3.45 -15.10 6.11
C LEU A 97 3.84 -15.81 4.81
N GLU A 98 4.28 -17.06 4.92
CA GLU A 98 4.66 -17.97 3.84
C GLU A 98 3.47 -18.37 2.94
N ASP A 99 2.23 -18.25 3.44
CA ASP A 99 1.02 -18.47 2.64
C ASP A 99 0.69 -17.27 1.74
N LEU A 100 1.35 -16.14 1.96
CA LEU A 100 1.15 -14.89 1.24
C LEU A 100 2.20 -14.68 0.15
N ILE A 101 1.81 -13.97 -0.91
CA ILE A 101 2.67 -13.66 -2.04
C ILE A 101 3.29 -12.29 -1.81
N PHE A 102 4.60 -12.26 -1.71
CA PHE A 102 5.37 -11.02 -1.60
C PHE A 102 5.26 -10.19 -2.87
N LEU A 103 4.88 -8.92 -2.73
CA LEU A 103 4.70 -7.97 -3.81
C LEU A 103 5.84 -6.98 -3.91
N GLY A 104 6.49 -6.60 -2.82
CA GLY A 104 7.56 -5.60 -2.83
C GLY A 104 7.70 -4.89 -1.49
N TRP A 105 8.47 -3.81 -1.46
CA TRP A 105 8.75 -3.04 -0.26
C TRP A 105 8.14 -1.64 -0.31
N THR A 106 7.67 -1.17 0.84
CA THR A 106 7.40 0.25 1.14
C THR A 106 8.16 0.66 2.42
N ILE A 107 8.10 1.93 2.78
CA ILE A 107 8.78 2.49 3.96
C ILE A 107 7.77 3.38 4.69
N ASN A 108 7.64 3.18 5.99
CA ASN A 108 6.76 3.96 6.85
C ASN A 108 7.57 4.59 8.00
N SER A 109 7.01 5.64 8.58
CA SER A 109 7.43 6.24 9.82
C SER A 109 6.47 5.83 10.93
N SER A 110 6.94 5.78 12.17
CA SER A 110 6.06 6.03 13.31
C SER A 110 6.44 7.36 13.92
N SER A 111 5.53 8.34 13.87
CA SER A 111 5.69 9.64 14.51
C SER A 111 4.51 9.86 15.47
N ASP A 112 4.77 9.97 16.79
CA ASP A 112 3.80 10.30 17.87
C ASP A 112 2.31 9.87 17.69
N GLY A 113 2.06 8.66 17.17
CA GLY A 113 0.73 8.05 17.05
C GLY A 113 0.08 8.07 15.66
N GLU A 114 0.68 8.72 14.67
CA GLU A 114 0.28 8.65 13.25
C GLU A 114 1.47 8.08 12.45
N GLY A 115 1.19 7.14 11.55
CA GLY A 115 2.23 6.56 10.70
C GLY A 115 2.27 7.30 9.38
N ASP A 116 3.43 7.83 8.99
CA ASP A 116 3.58 8.49 7.70
C ASP A 116 4.17 7.52 6.67
N ASP A 117 3.63 7.47 5.46
CA ASP A 117 4.24 6.72 4.37
C ASP A 117 5.36 7.56 3.75
N ALA A 118 6.52 6.94 3.46
CA ALA A 118 7.64 7.66 2.82
C ALA A 118 7.26 8.19 1.43
N ALA A 119 6.23 7.60 0.83
CA ALA A 119 5.67 8.03 -0.43
C ALA A 119 5.11 9.47 -0.37
N THR A 120 4.54 9.88 0.77
CA THR A 120 3.98 11.23 0.97
C THR A 120 4.92 12.14 1.73
N ASP A 121 5.50 11.67 2.84
CA ASP A 121 6.16 12.53 3.83
C ASP A 121 7.67 12.28 3.93
N GLY A 122 8.19 11.41 3.07
CA GLY A 122 9.58 11.00 3.06
C GLY A 122 10.23 11.07 1.68
N ILE A 123 11.28 10.29 1.53
CA ILE A 123 12.01 10.09 0.28
C ILE A 123 11.65 8.72 -0.26
N PHE A 124 11.01 8.71 -1.43
CA PHE A 124 10.57 7.50 -2.12
C PHE A 124 10.87 7.62 -3.62
N PRO A 125 10.93 6.51 -4.39
CA PRO A 125 11.11 6.57 -5.85
C PRO A 125 9.98 7.23 -6.64
N VAL A 126 8.96 7.78 -5.97
CA VAL A 126 7.86 8.55 -6.54
C VAL A 126 7.73 9.90 -5.84
N ILE A 127 7.19 10.88 -6.54
CA ILE A 127 6.85 12.19 -5.99
C ILE A 127 5.35 12.39 -6.12
N PHE A 128 4.72 12.82 -5.02
CA PHE A 128 3.34 13.29 -4.98
C PHE A 128 3.26 14.78 -5.25
N ASN A 129 2.30 15.18 -6.08
CA ASN A 129 1.89 16.56 -6.26
C ASN A 129 0.41 16.66 -5.88
N ASP A 130 0.20 16.89 -4.59
CA ASP A 130 -1.09 17.04 -3.91
C ASP A 130 -1.93 18.22 -4.41
N LEU A 131 -1.34 19.14 -5.18
CA LEU A 131 -2.03 20.29 -5.77
C LEU A 131 -2.84 19.96 -7.03
N LEU A 132 -2.80 18.73 -7.53
CA LEU A 132 -3.49 18.31 -8.75
C LEU A 132 -4.72 17.47 -8.42
N ALA A 133 -5.83 17.72 -9.12
CA ALA A 133 -7.09 16.99 -8.93
C ALA A 133 -7.15 15.64 -9.67
N ASP A 134 -6.14 15.32 -10.49
CA ASP A 134 -6.06 14.09 -11.28
C ASP A 134 -4.99 13.18 -10.69
N GLU A 135 -5.39 12.08 -10.06
CA GLU A 135 -4.53 11.08 -9.41
C GLU A 135 -3.37 10.60 -10.32
N THR A 136 -3.57 10.55 -11.64
CA THR A 136 -2.52 10.13 -12.58
C THR A 136 -1.47 11.22 -12.83
N GLN A 137 -1.82 12.48 -12.63
CA GLN A 137 -0.92 13.63 -12.70
C GLN A 137 -0.31 13.97 -11.34
N MET A 138 -0.92 13.48 -10.24
CA MET A 138 -0.39 13.60 -8.89
C MET A 138 0.87 12.77 -8.67
N LEU A 139 1.09 11.71 -9.46
CA LEU A 139 2.23 10.81 -9.26
C LEU A 139 3.27 10.93 -10.38
N LYS A 140 4.51 11.22 -10.00
CA LYS A 140 5.66 11.15 -10.90
C LYS A 140 6.68 10.13 -10.41
N ILE A 141 6.97 9.12 -11.22
CA ILE A 141 8.07 8.18 -10.95
C ILE A 141 9.39 8.87 -11.29
N ILE A 142 10.29 8.95 -10.31
CA ILE A 142 11.61 9.57 -10.46
C ILE A 142 12.73 8.56 -10.62
N ASP A 143 12.51 7.31 -10.18
CA ASP A 143 13.48 6.22 -10.31
C ASP A 143 12.77 4.90 -10.65
N GLU A 144 12.46 4.74 -11.95
CA GLU A 144 11.88 3.52 -12.54
C GLU A 144 12.71 2.26 -12.25
N GLY A 145 14.03 2.41 -12.09
CA GLY A 145 14.95 1.31 -11.83
C GLY A 145 14.76 0.69 -10.46
N SER A 146 14.20 1.44 -9.51
CA SER A 146 13.98 0.99 -8.13
C SER A 146 12.61 0.33 -7.92
N LEU A 147 11.66 0.53 -8.83
CA LEU A 147 10.28 0.08 -8.68
C LEU A 147 9.96 -1.19 -9.48
N ASN A 148 9.16 -2.07 -8.89
CA ASN A 148 8.54 -3.19 -9.57
C ASN A 148 7.18 -2.79 -10.20
N GLU A 149 6.57 -3.74 -10.89
CA GLU A 149 5.28 -3.59 -11.58
C GLU A 149 4.10 -3.16 -10.70
N TRP A 150 4.25 -3.23 -9.37
CA TRP A 150 3.24 -2.82 -8.39
C TRP A 150 3.48 -1.41 -7.83
N GLY A 151 4.44 -0.66 -8.37
CA GLY A 151 4.81 0.66 -7.87
C GLY A 151 5.55 0.62 -6.52
N LEU A 152 5.99 -0.58 -6.10
CA LEU A 152 6.72 -0.82 -4.85
C LEU A 152 8.22 -0.92 -5.09
N ILE A 153 9.03 -0.67 -4.06
CA ILE A 153 10.48 -0.87 -4.13
C ILE A 153 10.76 -2.36 -4.34
N LYS A 154 11.49 -2.68 -5.40
CA LYS A 154 11.54 -4.05 -5.94
C LYS A 154 12.37 -5.05 -5.11
N ASP A 155 13.34 -4.57 -4.34
CA ASP A 155 14.24 -5.41 -3.56
C ASP A 155 14.70 -4.74 -2.26
N GLU A 156 15.12 -5.57 -1.31
CA GLU A 156 15.47 -5.16 0.05
C GLU A 156 16.71 -4.25 0.09
N LEU A 157 17.67 -4.46 -0.82
CA LEU A 157 18.89 -3.64 -0.87
C LEU A 157 18.56 -2.19 -1.25
N ILE A 158 17.68 -2.01 -2.24
CA ILE A 158 17.20 -0.68 -2.63
C ILE A 158 16.33 -0.08 -1.53
N CYS A 159 15.43 -0.87 -0.93
CA CYS A 159 14.61 -0.42 0.19
C CYS A 159 15.46 0.13 1.33
N ASN A 160 16.51 -0.59 1.73
CA ASN A 160 17.44 -0.16 2.78
C ASN A 160 18.17 1.14 2.41
N LYS A 161 18.48 1.39 1.15
CA LYS A 161 19.08 2.67 0.74
C LYS A 161 18.13 3.83 0.98
N TYR A 162 16.89 3.73 0.48
CA TYR A 162 15.86 4.74 0.71
C TYR A 162 15.57 4.92 2.20
N LEU A 163 15.51 3.83 2.96
CA LEU A 163 15.29 3.84 4.40
C LEU A 163 16.37 4.62 5.15
N GLU A 164 17.65 4.35 4.87
CA GLU A 164 18.75 5.06 5.52
C GLU A 164 18.78 6.55 5.12
N THR A 165 18.45 6.87 3.87
CA THR A 165 18.29 8.26 3.44
C THR A 165 17.18 8.95 4.23
N ASN A 166 16.00 8.34 4.38
CA ASN A 166 14.90 8.87 5.18
C ASN A 166 15.33 9.17 6.62
N LYS A 167 15.97 8.20 7.29
CA LYS A 167 16.47 8.37 8.67
C LYS A 167 17.47 9.52 8.83
N SER A 168 18.27 9.79 7.80
CA SER A 168 19.30 10.84 7.86
C SER A 168 18.85 12.23 7.40
N GLU A 169 17.90 12.29 6.46
CA GLU A 169 17.58 13.53 5.72
C GLU A 169 16.17 14.06 5.99
N VAL A 170 15.22 13.20 6.35
CA VAL A 170 13.82 13.61 6.56
C VAL A 170 13.59 13.99 8.01
N LYS A 171 13.17 15.24 8.23
CA LYS A 171 12.89 15.81 9.54
C LYS A 171 11.48 16.38 9.55
N HIS A 172 10.67 15.95 10.52
CA HIS A 172 9.34 16.49 10.76
C HIS A 172 9.36 17.47 11.92
N PHE A 173 8.54 18.53 11.84
CA PHE A 173 8.49 19.56 12.87
C PHE A 173 7.04 19.90 13.19
N ILE A 174 6.73 20.03 14.48
CA ILE A 174 5.46 20.57 14.96
C ILE A 174 5.63 22.02 15.41
N VAL A 175 4.63 22.85 15.10
CA VAL A 175 4.53 24.22 15.61
C VAL A 175 3.76 24.21 16.94
N LYS A 176 4.44 24.57 18.02
CA LYS A 176 3.84 24.68 19.35
C LYS A 176 2.93 25.90 19.44
N LYS A 177 2.03 25.89 20.43
CA LYS A 177 1.11 27.01 20.71
C LYS A 177 1.81 28.34 20.99
N ASP A 178 3.06 28.31 21.44
CA ASP A 178 3.90 29.50 21.66
C ASP A 178 4.65 29.97 20.40
N GLY A 179 4.43 29.32 19.26
CA GLY A 179 5.06 29.61 17.98
C GLY A 179 6.45 28.98 17.79
N THR A 180 6.93 28.18 18.74
CA THR A 180 8.22 27.48 18.60
C THR A 180 8.09 26.19 17.79
N HIS A 181 9.17 25.79 17.11
CA HIS A 181 9.22 24.51 16.39
C HIS A 181 9.90 23.44 17.25
N GLN A 182 9.31 22.25 17.30
CA GLN A 182 9.95 21.07 17.86
C GLN A 182 10.10 20.01 16.77
N GLU A 183 11.31 19.49 16.60
CA GLU A 183 11.56 18.31 15.75
C GLU A 183 10.86 17.10 16.38
N LEU A 184 10.03 16.42 15.59
CA LEU A 184 9.44 15.14 15.96
C LEU A 184 10.49 14.04 15.76
N ILE A 185 10.51 13.08 16.68
CA ILE A 185 11.32 11.89 16.50
C ILE A 185 10.56 10.97 15.56
N THR A 186 11.07 10.81 14.34
CA THR A 186 10.54 9.88 13.35
C THR A 186 11.36 8.60 13.38
N ASP A 187 10.69 7.47 13.56
CA ASP A 187 11.33 6.16 13.42
C ASP A 187 10.89 5.54 12.08
N TRP A 188 11.72 5.72 11.06
CA TRP A 188 11.49 5.14 9.74
C TRP A 188 11.86 3.65 9.73
N TYR A 189 10.99 2.83 9.15
CA TYR A 189 11.19 1.39 9.03
C TYR A 189 10.64 0.84 7.71
N ALA A 190 11.23 -0.26 7.25
CA ALA A 190 10.77 -0.96 6.06
C ALA A 190 9.54 -1.83 6.35
N LEU A 191 8.64 -1.88 5.37
CA LEU A 191 7.50 -2.78 5.30
C LEU A 191 7.57 -3.63 4.04
N GLY A 192 7.41 -4.93 4.19
CA GLY A 192 7.10 -5.79 3.06
C GLY A 192 5.60 -5.82 2.84
N VAL A 193 5.23 -5.72 1.57
CA VAL A 193 3.85 -5.73 1.09
C VAL A 193 3.57 -7.11 0.51
N TYR A 194 2.47 -7.71 0.93
CA TYR A 194 2.06 -9.05 0.57
C TYR A 194 0.58 -9.05 0.16
N CYS A 195 0.14 -10.11 -0.52
CA CYS A 195 -1.28 -10.36 -0.76
C CYS A 195 -1.59 -11.86 -0.72
N ASP A 196 -2.87 -12.20 -0.58
CA ASP A 196 -3.30 -13.59 -0.75
C ASP A 196 -3.30 -14.01 -2.23
N LYS A 197 -3.36 -15.32 -2.48
CA LYS A 197 -3.35 -15.89 -3.84
C LYS A 197 -4.47 -15.37 -4.74
N TYR A 198 -5.67 -15.12 -4.20
CA TYR A 198 -6.81 -14.64 -4.99
C TYR A 198 -6.64 -13.18 -5.35
N THR A 199 -6.17 -12.35 -4.41
CA THR A 199 -5.80 -10.95 -4.71
C THR A 199 -4.70 -10.90 -5.77
N TYR A 200 -3.68 -11.75 -5.67
CA TYR A 200 -2.61 -11.82 -6.67
C TYR A 200 -3.12 -12.17 -8.07
N ASP A 201 -4.01 -13.16 -8.18
CA ASP A 201 -4.61 -13.54 -9.46
C ASP A 201 -5.42 -12.39 -10.08
N LYS A 202 -6.16 -11.62 -9.25
CA LYS A 202 -6.87 -10.40 -9.70
C LYS A 202 -5.89 -9.35 -10.21
N LEU A 203 -4.84 -9.03 -9.44
CA LEU A 203 -3.81 -8.06 -9.82
C LEU A 203 -3.15 -8.42 -11.17
N ARG A 204 -2.81 -9.70 -11.35
CA ARG A 204 -2.27 -10.20 -12.62
C ARG A 204 -3.25 -10.09 -13.78
N ALA A 205 -4.52 -10.41 -13.56
CA ALA A 205 -5.54 -10.30 -14.59
C ALA A 205 -5.71 -8.85 -15.06
N LEU A 206 -5.74 -7.90 -14.13
CA LEU A 206 -5.81 -6.47 -14.43
C LEU A 206 -4.64 -6.00 -15.31
N LYS A 207 -3.42 -6.43 -14.99
CA LYS A 207 -2.21 -6.12 -15.76
C LYS A 207 -2.29 -6.67 -17.20
N ILE A 208 -2.76 -7.91 -17.37
CA ILE A 208 -2.91 -8.52 -18.69
C ILE A 208 -3.90 -7.70 -19.54
N THR A 209 -5.07 -7.36 -18.99
CA THR A 209 -6.07 -6.55 -19.68
C THR A 209 -5.51 -5.20 -20.13
N GLN A 210 -4.68 -4.55 -19.31
CA GLN A 210 -4.04 -3.27 -19.63
C GLN A 210 -3.03 -3.38 -20.78
N GLN A 211 -2.20 -4.43 -20.80
CA GLN A 211 -1.26 -4.67 -21.90
C GLN A 211 -2.00 -4.89 -23.24
N TYR A 212 -3.11 -5.63 -23.23
CA TYR A 212 -3.93 -5.81 -24.43
C TYR A 212 -4.53 -4.49 -24.93
N ASN A 213 -5.09 -3.67 -24.03
CA ASN A 213 -5.69 -2.39 -24.40
C ASN A 213 -4.65 -1.44 -25.02
N ASN A 214 -3.45 -1.35 -24.44
CA ASN A 214 -2.37 -0.51 -24.95
C ASN A 214 -1.89 -0.95 -26.36
N LEU A 215 -1.85 -2.26 -26.62
CA LEU A 215 -1.52 -2.79 -27.95
C LEU A 215 -2.61 -2.47 -29.00
N THR A 216 -3.89 -2.55 -28.62
CA THR A 216 -4.98 -2.25 -29.55
C THR A 216 -5.09 -0.76 -29.92
N HIS A 217 -4.77 0.14 -28.99
CA HIS A 217 -4.78 1.59 -29.25
C HIS A 217 -3.57 2.08 -30.08
N HIS A 218 -2.44 1.37 -30.06
CA HIS A 218 -1.31 1.67 -30.95
C HIS A 218 -1.44 1.05 -32.36
N SER A 219 -2.41 0.17 -32.57
CA SER A 219 -2.63 -0.53 -33.85
C SER A 219 -3.58 0.21 -34.81
N SER A 220 -4.24 1.30 -34.37
CA SER A 220 -5.20 2.06 -35.18
C SER A 220 -4.60 3.24 -35.96
N GLY A 221 -3.27 3.28 -36.12
CA GLY A 221 -2.60 4.22 -37.02
C GLY A 221 -2.83 3.83 -38.48
N THR A 222 -3.90 4.35 -39.08
CA THR A 222 -4.18 4.25 -40.53
C THR A 222 -2.99 4.80 -41.34
N PRO A 223 -2.47 4.07 -42.36
CA PRO A 223 -1.65 4.71 -43.37
C PRO A 223 -2.59 5.61 -44.20
N ASN A 224 -2.39 6.92 -44.11
CA ASN A 224 -2.95 7.86 -45.08
C ASN A 224 -2.35 7.53 -46.45
N GLY A 225 -3.09 6.72 -47.22
CA GLY A 225 -2.97 6.70 -48.66
C GLY A 225 -3.56 7.99 -49.19
N ALA A 226 -2.74 8.78 -49.88
CA ALA A 226 -3.14 9.92 -50.67
C ALA A 226 -2.17 10.05 -51.85
N PRO A 227 -2.61 10.68 -52.94
CA PRO A 227 -3.65 10.24 -53.87
C PRO A 227 -3.07 9.53 -55.11
#